data_AF-A0A284R2B8-F1
#
_entry.id   AF-A0A284R2B8-F1
#
_cell.length_a   1.000
_cell.length_b   1.000
_cell.length_c   1.000
_cell.angle_alpha   90.00
_cell.angle_beta   90.00
_cell.angle_gamma   90.00
#
_symmetry.space_group_name_H-M   'P 1'
#
loop_
_entity.id
_entity.type
_entity.pdbx_description
1 polymer ?
#
loop_
_entity_poly.entity_id
_entity_poly.type
_entity_poly.pdbx_seq_one_letter_code
_entity_poly.pdbx_strand_id
1 'polypeptide(L)'
;MSTGTPPTIPAEFQQYNSYVEDPKWQRRFTAIWASCVGAAILYSLPYLVRSVRNRRTWLWFQAIGEDFSAKGIYVPLQQTPPPCSKPAKNRLARIVGTIGSVTLWTPPLLALNVGQIFVILAYLAIVLVCIIVDAPLIDNPNRAGFLALAQFPVVFLFATKNSLLSLLLGPGHGYEKLNYVHRWSGRFMFLGAVIHGSLWIRNHLEWNLTILGEQKETSGIAAFGVLCVIVLTSVKPARSFCYEIFFVVHVLGFVAFFITICYHTTYASPWIFPPLALYGLDMLMRLFRYRIKDATVTAVDNQMTIIRIPDCDFGWEAGQHVCVRVFFSGRVFESHPLTILSAPGRVSCISTPGIILGTRVAGDWTRALNVFTTNETEENEKKCLEEGKKGLEVPVQVMLDGPYGGCSVDLGQYENVLLFAGGSGATFTIGLLDDIVGRCVKLGRPRGERTKRIEFVWCIRSFRSIDWFTPMLMDITNTAAPTLDVHVSIYVTCLCNPDAVPPIPNSDVIFERPRFGKVLGDLVKTPDEGEKGRLGGGVGVCVCGPESLVREASNAVARLGMTRSGELGGVGLHTELFST
;
A
#
# COMPACT_ATOMS: atom_id res chain seq x y z
N MET A 1 61.24 -34.66 6.74
CA MET A 1 60.39 -34.71 7.94
C MET A 1 58.97 -34.40 7.49
N SER A 2 58.08 -35.40 7.51
CA SER A 2 56.66 -35.16 7.31
C SER A 2 56.15 -34.50 8.59
N THR A 3 55.87 -33.20 8.53
CA THR A 3 55.15 -32.51 9.60
C THR A 3 53.71 -33.01 9.52
N GLY A 4 53.43 -34.08 10.28
CA GLY A 4 52.09 -34.64 10.41
C GLY A 4 51.06 -33.57 10.76
N THR A 5 49.80 -33.86 10.47
CA THR A 5 48.66 -32.99 10.74
C THR A 5 48.72 -32.47 12.18
N PRO A 6 48.65 -31.15 12.41
CA PRO A 6 48.73 -30.61 13.76
C PRO A 6 47.61 -31.18 14.64
N PRO A 7 47.87 -31.43 15.94
CA PRO A 7 46.89 -32.00 16.84
C PRO A 7 45.67 -31.08 16.94
N THR A 8 44.47 -31.63 16.75
CA THR A 8 43.22 -30.89 16.92
C THR A 8 42.91 -30.77 18.41
N ILE A 9 42.74 -29.54 18.89
CA ILE A 9 42.34 -29.24 20.27
C ILE A 9 41.01 -29.95 20.56
N PRO A 10 40.90 -30.77 21.64
CA PRO A 10 39.64 -31.40 22.02
C PRO A 10 38.51 -30.37 22.14
N ALA A 11 37.28 -30.76 21.77
CA ALA A 11 36.14 -29.83 21.65
C ALA A 11 35.87 -29.03 22.94
N GLU A 12 36.19 -29.60 24.11
CA GLU A 12 36.05 -28.98 25.43
C GLU A 12 37.02 -27.81 25.69
N PHE A 13 38.12 -27.71 24.95
CA PHE A 13 39.13 -26.64 25.08
C PHE A 13 39.11 -25.64 23.92
N GLN A 14 38.17 -25.76 22.97
CA GLN A 14 38.06 -24.83 21.86
C GLN A 14 37.39 -23.53 22.32
N GLN A 15 38.11 -22.41 22.18
CA GLN A 15 37.56 -21.08 22.46
C GLN A 15 36.55 -20.66 21.39
N TYR A 16 35.51 -19.94 21.81
CA TYR A 16 34.47 -19.43 20.92
C TYR A 16 35.04 -18.47 19.88
N ASN A 17 35.03 -18.88 18.61
CA ASN A 17 35.45 -18.03 17.50
C ASN A 17 34.24 -17.41 16.81
N SER A 18 33.94 -16.15 17.17
CA SER A 18 32.83 -15.38 16.57
C SER A 18 32.90 -15.33 15.05
N TYR A 19 34.09 -15.24 14.45
CA TYR A 19 34.21 -15.10 13.00
C TYR A 19 33.89 -16.38 12.22
N VAL A 20 33.82 -17.53 12.90
CA VAL A 20 33.44 -18.82 12.31
C VAL A 20 32.00 -19.19 12.69
N GLU A 21 31.61 -19.00 13.95
CA GLU A 21 30.28 -19.37 14.43
C GLU A 21 29.22 -18.30 14.16
N ASP A 22 29.56 -17.01 14.16
CA ASP A 22 28.59 -15.93 13.94
C ASP A 22 27.98 -15.93 12.55
N PRO A 23 28.79 -16.04 11.47
CA PRO A 23 28.28 -16.11 10.11
C PRO A 23 27.35 -17.29 9.85
N LYS A 24 27.50 -18.42 10.57
CA LYS A 24 26.59 -19.57 10.43
C LYS A 24 25.17 -19.19 10.85
N TRP A 25 25.01 -18.40 11.90
CA TRP A 25 23.67 -17.99 12.35
C TRP A 25 23.08 -16.86 11.53
N GLN A 26 23.90 -15.99 10.93
CA GLN A 26 23.38 -15.08 9.89
C GLN A 26 22.76 -15.89 8.75
N ARG A 27 23.41 -16.96 8.30
CA ARG A 27 22.88 -17.86 7.26
C ARG A 27 21.62 -18.60 7.73
N ARG A 28 21.58 -19.07 8.98
CA ARG A 28 20.37 -19.69 9.56
C ARG A 28 19.20 -18.72 9.59
N PHE A 29 19.42 -17.52 10.12
CA PHE A 29 18.43 -16.45 10.12
C PHE A 29 17.91 -16.18 8.70
N THR A 30 18.83 -16.08 7.73
CA THR A 30 18.47 -15.86 6.33
C THR A 30 17.68 -17.00 5.72
N ALA A 31 18.07 -18.25 5.99
CA ALA A 31 17.32 -19.42 5.56
C ALA A 31 15.91 -19.44 6.17
N ILE A 32 15.74 -19.07 7.44
CA ILE A 32 14.44 -19.05 8.12
C ILE A 32 13.51 -18.03 7.46
N TRP A 33 13.91 -16.75 7.35
CA TRP A 33 13.01 -15.74 6.79
C TRP A 33 12.77 -15.98 5.29
N ALA A 34 13.77 -16.44 4.53
CA ALA A 34 13.60 -16.79 3.12
C ALA A 34 12.63 -17.97 2.95
N SER A 35 12.67 -18.96 3.84
CA SER A 35 11.71 -20.08 3.84
C SER A 35 10.29 -19.61 4.15
N CYS A 36 10.11 -18.69 5.10
CA CYS A 36 8.80 -18.09 5.38
C CYS A 36 8.25 -17.31 4.17
N VAL A 37 9.10 -16.54 3.50
CA VAL A 37 8.73 -15.83 2.26
C VAL A 37 8.39 -16.82 1.14
N GLY A 38 9.20 -17.87 0.96
CA GLY A 38 8.93 -18.94 0.00
C GLY A 38 7.61 -19.65 0.26
N ALA A 39 7.30 -19.97 1.52
CA ALA A 39 6.02 -20.54 1.91
C ALA A 39 4.84 -19.60 1.64
N ALA A 40 4.99 -18.29 1.88
CA ALA A 40 3.98 -17.29 1.55
C ALA A 40 3.72 -17.20 0.04
N ILE A 41 4.78 -17.27 -0.78
CA ILE A 41 4.68 -17.30 -2.24
C ILE A 41 4.00 -18.58 -2.74
N LEU A 42 4.32 -19.73 -2.14
CA LEU A 42 3.66 -21.00 -2.46
C LEU A 42 2.17 -20.95 -2.11
N TYR A 43 1.82 -20.33 -0.98
CA TYR A 43 0.43 -20.10 -0.59
C TYR A 43 -0.31 -19.14 -1.53
N SER A 44 0.36 -18.10 -2.04
CA SER A 44 -0.23 -17.17 -3.02
C SER A 44 -0.23 -17.70 -4.45
N LEU A 45 0.41 -18.84 -4.72
CA LEU A 45 0.58 -19.39 -6.07
C LEU A 45 -0.72 -19.54 -6.87
N PRO A 46 -1.86 -20.03 -6.31
CA PRO A 46 -3.11 -20.10 -7.06
C PRO A 46 -3.61 -18.73 -7.52
N TYR A 47 -3.45 -17.70 -6.69
CA TYR A 47 -3.80 -16.31 -7.03
C TYR A 47 -2.86 -15.75 -8.08
N LEU A 48 -1.55 -16.02 -7.95
CA LEU A 48 -0.55 -15.63 -8.94
C LEU A 48 -0.83 -16.27 -10.30
N VAL A 49 -1.05 -17.58 -10.36
CA VAL A 49 -1.39 -18.31 -11.59
C VAL A 49 -2.66 -17.74 -12.23
N ARG A 50 -3.68 -17.44 -11.42
CA ARG A 50 -4.91 -16.81 -11.93
C ARG A 50 -4.66 -15.40 -12.45
N SER A 51 -3.82 -14.61 -11.78
CA SER A 51 -3.41 -13.27 -12.19
C SER A 51 -2.63 -13.29 -13.51
N VAL A 52 -1.68 -14.22 -13.65
CA VAL A 52 -0.91 -14.44 -14.89
C VAL A 52 -1.83 -14.85 -16.02
N ARG A 53 -2.72 -15.82 -15.77
CA ARG A 53 -3.73 -16.26 -16.75
C ARG A 53 -4.61 -15.11 -17.19
N ASN A 54 -4.99 -14.20 -16.27
CA ASN A 54 -5.80 -13.00 -16.54
C ASN A 54 -5.06 -11.85 -17.21
N ARG A 55 -3.77 -12.02 -17.54
CA ARG A 55 -2.86 -10.96 -18.00
C ARG A 55 -2.70 -9.79 -17.02
N ARG A 56 -3.17 -9.92 -15.78
CA ARG A 56 -3.10 -8.91 -14.73
C ARG A 56 -1.65 -8.68 -14.24
N THR A 57 -0.84 -9.73 -14.18
CA THR A 57 0.61 -9.58 -13.88
C THR A 57 1.39 -8.89 -14.99
N TRP A 58 0.93 -8.92 -16.24
CA TRP A 58 1.62 -8.23 -17.34
C TRP A 58 1.48 -6.71 -17.23
N LEU A 59 0.42 -6.22 -16.58
CA LEU A 59 0.27 -4.80 -16.21
C LEU A 59 1.37 -4.35 -15.24
N TRP A 60 1.97 -5.27 -14.49
CA TRP A 60 3.12 -4.94 -13.65
C TRP A 60 4.34 -4.54 -14.48
N PHE A 61 4.52 -5.14 -15.67
CA PHE A 61 5.59 -4.79 -16.60
C PHE A 61 5.20 -3.66 -17.56
N GLN A 62 3.91 -3.40 -17.76
CA GLN A 62 3.43 -2.32 -18.62
C GLN A 62 3.41 -0.98 -17.87
N ALA A 63 3.98 0.05 -18.51
CA ALA A 63 3.79 1.43 -18.10
C ALA A 63 2.42 1.94 -18.58
N ILE A 64 1.99 3.08 -18.03
CA ILE A 64 0.85 3.83 -18.54
C ILE A 64 1.11 4.20 -20.01
N GLY A 65 0.09 4.04 -20.86
CA GLY A 65 0.22 4.24 -22.30
C GLY A 65 -1.09 4.57 -23.01
N GLU A 66 -0.94 4.95 -24.28
CA GLU A 66 -2.01 5.29 -25.23
C GLU A 66 -2.29 4.14 -26.17
N ASP A 67 -3.57 3.86 -26.41
CA ASP A 67 -3.96 2.86 -27.38
C ASP A 67 -4.09 3.47 -28.79
N PHE A 68 -2.95 3.66 -29.45
CA PHE A 68 -2.90 4.18 -30.83
C PHE A 68 -3.61 3.30 -31.86
N SER A 69 -3.91 2.04 -31.54
CA SER A 69 -4.40 1.10 -32.55
C SER A 69 -5.91 1.21 -32.78
N ALA A 70 -6.69 1.79 -31.86
CA ALA A 70 -8.16 1.70 -31.78
C ALA A 70 -8.74 0.26 -31.91
N LYS A 71 -7.88 -0.76 -32.09
CA LYS A 71 -8.21 -2.18 -32.11
C LYS A 71 -8.22 -2.62 -30.67
N GLY A 72 -9.41 -2.49 -30.09
CA GLY A 72 -9.78 -3.03 -28.80
C GLY A 72 -9.54 -4.53 -28.72
N ILE A 73 -8.29 -4.97 -28.51
CA ILE A 73 -8.02 -6.35 -28.11
C ILE A 73 -8.32 -6.44 -26.62
N TYR A 74 -9.59 -6.32 -26.25
CA TYR A 74 -10.08 -7.01 -25.07
C TYR A 74 -10.27 -8.43 -25.56
N VAL A 75 -9.31 -9.31 -25.27
CA VAL A 75 -9.59 -10.74 -25.35
C VAL A 75 -10.32 -11.05 -24.06
N PRO A 76 -11.66 -11.26 -24.04
CA PRO A 76 -12.26 -11.99 -22.94
C PRO A 76 -11.53 -13.32 -22.92
N LEU A 77 -10.61 -13.48 -21.98
CA LEU A 77 -10.07 -14.80 -21.71
C LEU A 77 -11.25 -15.60 -21.23
N GLN A 78 -11.73 -16.50 -22.08
CA GLN A 78 -12.81 -17.40 -21.81
C GLN A 78 -12.41 -18.23 -20.59
N GLN A 79 -12.82 -17.77 -19.41
CA GLN A 79 -12.62 -18.48 -18.17
C GLN A 79 -13.89 -19.25 -17.90
N THR A 80 -13.75 -20.55 -17.69
CA THR A 80 -14.66 -21.25 -16.79
C THR A 80 -14.74 -20.43 -15.50
N PRO A 81 -15.94 -20.00 -15.07
CA PRO A 81 -16.09 -19.28 -13.81
C PRO A 81 -15.39 -20.07 -12.71
N PRO A 82 -14.71 -19.40 -11.75
CA PRO A 82 -14.11 -20.11 -10.63
C PRO A 82 -15.17 -21.01 -10.00
N PRO A 83 -14.85 -22.26 -9.63
CA PRO A 83 -15.78 -23.07 -8.88
C PRO A 83 -16.15 -22.28 -7.63
N CYS A 84 -17.46 -22.02 -7.53
CA CYS A 84 -18.15 -21.36 -6.45
C CYS A 84 -17.47 -21.64 -5.11
N SER A 85 -17.09 -20.61 -4.34
CA SER A 85 -16.99 -20.78 -2.89
C SER A 85 -18.41 -20.96 -2.39
N LYS A 86 -18.95 -22.18 -2.58
CA LYS A 86 -20.16 -22.61 -1.90
C LYS A 86 -19.94 -22.29 -0.42
N PRO A 87 -20.97 -21.79 0.31
CA PRO A 87 -20.84 -21.58 1.75
C PRO A 87 -20.19 -22.83 2.32
N ALA A 88 -19.07 -22.63 3.04
CA ALA A 88 -18.20 -23.70 3.48
C ALA A 88 -19.04 -24.75 4.22
N LYS A 89 -19.41 -25.83 3.51
CA LYS A 89 -20.07 -26.97 4.13
C LYS A 89 -19.11 -27.69 5.08
N ASN A 90 -17.80 -27.48 4.89
CA ASN A 90 -16.74 -28.08 5.68
C ASN A 90 -16.45 -27.22 6.92
N ARG A 91 -16.56 -27.85 8.10
CA ARG A 91 -16.22 -27.26 9.40
C ARG A 91 -14.84 -26.60 9.42
N LEU A 92 -13.86 -27.18 8.73
CA LEU A 92 -12.49 -26.66 8.62
C LEU A 92 -12.44 -25.28 7.95
N ALA A 93 -13.14 -25.09 6.83
CA ALA A 93 -13.15 -23.81 6.12
C ALA A 93 -13.87 -22.72 6.91
N ARG A 94 -14.85 -23.08 7.75
CA ARG A 94 -15.45 -22.15 8.71
C ARG A 94 -14.46 -21.74 9.80
N ILE A 95 -13.72 -22.68 10.38
CA ILE A 95 -12.68 -22.41 11.39
C ILE A 95 -11.59 -21.50 10.79
N VAL A 96 -11.11 -21.81 9.58
CA VAL A 96 -10.11 -20.99 8.87
C VAL A 96 -10.66 -19.59 8.61
N GLY A 97 -11.92 -19.45 8.20
CA GLY A 97 -12.57 -18.15 8.01
C GLY A 97 -12.71 -17.35 9.31
N THR A 98 -13.04 -18.01 10.42
CA THR A 98 -13.10 -17.38 11.75
C THR A 98 -11.72 -16.91 12.21
N ILE A 99 -10.68 -17.75 12.07
CA ILE A 99 -9.29 -17.39 12.40
C ILE A 99 -8.84 -16.21 11.53
N GLY A 100 -9.09 -16.26 10.22
CA GLY A 100 -8.81 -15.17 9.29
C GLY A 100 -9.50 -13.86 9.71
N SER A 101 -10.76 -13.94 10.17
CA SER A 101 -11.51 -12.78 10.66
C SER A 101 -10.88 -12.14 11.90
N VAL A 102 -10.31 -12.94 12.82
CA VAL A 102 -9.58 -12.43 13.99
C VAL A 102 -8.33 -11.68 13.58
N THR A 103 -7.62 -12.12 12.54
CA THR A 103 -6.39 -11.44 12.07
C THR A 103 -6.63 -10.03 11.54
N LEU A 104 -7.86 -9.72 11.10
CA LEU A 104 -8.29 -8.39 10.64
C LEU A 104 -8.58 -7.42 11.79
N TRP A 105 -8.70 -7.91 13.02
CA TRP A 105 -8.97 -7.05 14.17
C TRP A 105 -7.80 -6.09 14.42
N THR A 106 -8.10 -4.83 14.67
CA THR A 106 -7.12 -3.78 14.92
C THR A 106 -7.32 -3.21 16.34
N PRO A 107 -6.41 -3.50 17.28
CA PRO A 107 -6.50 -2.96 18.64
C PRO A 107 -6.41 -1.42 18.65
N PRO A 108 -6.98 -0.76 19.68
CA PRO A 108 -6.83 0.68 19.84
C PRO A 108 -5.34 1.05 20.06
N LEU A 109 -4.94 2.25 19.63
CA LEU A 109 -3.58 2.82 19.75
C LEU A 109 -2.49 2.17 18.87
N LEU A 110 -2.65 0.90 18.49
CA LEU A 110 -1.74 0.21 17.59
C LEU A 110 -2.26 0.34 16.15
N ALA A 111 -1.49 0.98 15.28
CA ALA A 111 -1.78 1.09 13.84
C ALA A 111 -1.50 -0.21 13.07
N LEU A 112 -1.64 -1.37 13.73
CA LEU A 112 -1.32 -2.70 13.22
C LEU A 112 -2.43 -3.67 13.57
N ASN A 113 -2.78 -4.54 12.62
CA ASN A 113 -3.77 -5.59 12.85
C ASN A 113 -3.16 -6.77 13.62
N VAL A 114 -3.98 -7.60 14.26
CA VAL A 114 -3.52 -8.79 15.01
C VAL A 114 -2.62 -9.68 14.16
N GLY A 115 -2.98 -9.90 12.89
CA GLY A 115 -2.14 -10.68 11.97
C GLY A 115 -0.74 -10.08 11.78
N GLN A 116 -0.64 -8.76 11.62
CA GLN A 116 0.64 -8.06 11.48
C GLN A 116 1.44 -8.12 12.79
N ILE A 117 0.79 -7.94 13.94
CA ILE A 117 1.42 -8.05 15.26
C ILE A 117 2.03 -9.43 15.44
N PHE A 118 1.29 -10.50 15.11
CA PHE A 118 1.79 -11.86 15.19
C PHE A 118 3.04 -12.06 14.32
N VAL A 119 3.02 -11.59 13.07
CA VAL A 119 4.19 -11.66 12.16
C VAL A 119 5.40 -10.93 12.76
N ILE A 120 5.20 -9.72 13.30
CA ILE A 120 6.28 -8.93 13.91
C ILE A 120 6.84 -9.63 15.15
N LEU A 121 6.00 -10.17 16.02
CA LEU A 121 6.43 -10.85 17.25
C LEU A 121 7.16 -12.16 16.94
N ALA A 122 6.67 -12.95 15.97
CA ALA A 122 7.37 -14.13 15.50
C ALA A 122 8.73 -13.76 14.90
N TYR A 123 8.79 -12.68 14.12
CA TYR A 123 10.04 -12.20 13.55
C TYR A 123 11.03 -11.73 14.61
N LEU A 124 10.57 -10.96 15.61
CA LEU A 124 11.39 -10.56 16.76
C LEU A 124 11.92 -11.77 17.52
N ALA A 125 11.07 -12.76 17.78
CA ALA A 125 11.48 -13.98 18.47
C ALA A 125 12.59 -14.72 17.71
N ILE A 126 12.48 -14.84 16.38
CA ILE A 126 13.51 -15.44 15.53
C ILE A 126 14.83 -14.64 15.62
N VAL A 127 14.76 -13.31 15.57
CA VAL A 127 15.95 -12.45 15.71
C VAL A 127 16.60 -12.65 17.07
N LEU A 128 15.84 -12.62 18.17
CA LEU A 128 16.36 -12.78 19.53
C LEU A 128 16.95 -14.18 19.75
N VAL A 129 16.28 -15.23 19.27
CA VAL A 129 16.81 -16.61 19.33
C VAL A 129 18.16 -16.70 18.61
N CYS A 130 18.27 -16.14 17.41
CA CYS A 130 19.53 -16.14 16.67
C CYS A 130 20.64 -15.27 17.30
N ILE A 131 20.28 -14.32 18.18
CA ILE A 131 21.25 -13.50 18.91
C ILE A 131 21.71 -14.19 20.19
N ILE A 132 20.82 -14.87 20.91
CA ILE A 132 21.06 -15.30 22.30
C ILE A 132 21.50 -16.77 22.39
N VAL A 133 20.96 -17.66 21.55
CA VAL A 133 21.20 -19.10 21.70
C VAL A 133 22.67 -19.43 21.40
N ASP A 134 23.30 -20.14 22.34
CA ASP A 134 24.69 -20.60 22.28
C ASP A 134 25.72 -19.48 22.01
N ALA A 135 25.43 -18.25 22.43
CA ALA A 135 26.29 -17.09 22.24
C ALA A 135 26.76 -16.51 23.58
N PRO A 136 28.08 -16.48 23.86
CA PRO A 136 28.63 -15.81 25.03
C PRO A 136 28.64 -14.29 24.84
N LEU A 137 27.45 -13.66 24.82
CA LEU A 137 27.28 -12.26 24.42
C LEU A 137 28.07 -11.26 25.27
N ILE A 138 28.27 -11.55 26.56
CA ILE A 138 29.03 -10.70 27.48
C ILE A 138 30.50 -10.68 27.05
N ASP A 139 31.09 -11.86 26.83
CA ASP A 139 32.50 -11.96 26.47
C ASP A 139 32.74 -11.57 25.00
N ASN A 140 31.79 -11.90 24.11
CA ASN A 140 31.89 -11.63 22.68
C ASN A 140 30.54 -11.11 22.11
N PRO A 141 30.42 -9.79 21.91
CA PRO A 141 29.18 -9.17 21.46
C PRO A 141 28.97 -9.19 19.94
N ASN A 142 29.85 -9.83 19.18
CA ASN A 142 29.83 -9.77 17.72
C ASN A 142 28.57 -10.40 17.12
N ARG A 143 28.00 -11.43 17.76
CA ARG A 143 26.78 -12.12 17.33
C ARG A 143 25.64 -11.14 17.01
N ALA A 144 25.40 -10.16 17.87
CA ALA A 144 24.36 -9.16 17.68
C ALA A 144 24.64 -8.24 16.47
N GLY A 145 25.91 -7.88 16.23
CA GLY A 145 26.35 -7.09 15.09
C GLY A 145 26.22 -7.85 13.77
N PHE A 146 26.62 -9.13 13.74
CA PHE A 146 26.39 -10.01 12.61
C PHE A 146 24.90 -10.16 12.30
N LEU A 147 24.03 -10.35 13.31
CA LEU A 147 22.59 -10.40 13.07
C LEU A 147 22.01 -9.06 12.59
N ALA A 148 22.56 -7.92 13.01
CA ALA A 148 22.19 -6.62 12.47
C ALA A 148 22.51 -6.51 10.96
N LEU A 149 23.68 -6.99 10.51
CA LEU A 149 24.02 -7.05 9.07
C LEU A 149 23.06 -7.94 8.28
N ALA A 150 22.65 -9.07 8.87
CA ALA A 150 21.75 -10.03 8.23
C ALA A 150 20.34 -9.46 7.98
N GLN A 151 19.97 -8.35 8.62
CA GLN A 151 18.71 -7.65 8.39
C GLN A 151 18.67 -6.90 7.05
N PHE A 152 19.82 -6.52 6.47
CA PHE A 152 19.86 -5.63 5.31
C PHE A 152 18.98 -6.09 4.13
N PRO A 153 19.03 -7.37 3.70
CA PRO A 153 18.16 -7.83 2.60
C PRO A 153 16.68 -7.67 2.93
N VAL A 154 16.27 -7.94 4.18
CA VAL A 154 14.88 -7.81 4.62
C VAL A 154 14.45 -6.34 4.60
N VAL A 155 15.26 -5.43 5.15
CA VAL A 155 14.95 -3.99 5.17
C VAL A 155 14.67 -3.49 3.75
N PHE A 156 15.46 -3.91 2.76
CA PHE A 156 15.34 -3.43 1.38
C PHE A 156 14.23 -4.11 0.58
N LEU A 157 14.05 -5.42 0.75
CA LEU A 157 13.00 -6.18 0.06
C LEU A 157 11.60 -5.60 0.31
N PHE A 158 11.37 -5.10 1.53
CA PHE A 158 10.11 -4.52 1.97
C PHE A 158 10.05 -2.98 1.84
N ALA A 159 11.10 -2.34 1.30
CA ALA A 159 11.16 -0.89 1.08
C ALA A 159 10.83 -0.46 -0.36
N THR A 160 11.23 -1.27 -1.34
CA THR A 160 11.14 -0.93 -2.78
C THR A 160 9.68 -0.81 -3.26
N LYS A 161 9.36 0.20 -4.08
CA LYS A 161 7.99 0.40 -4.59
C LYS A 161 7.59 -0.67 -5.60
N ASN A 162 8.49 -1.06 -6.49
CA ASN A 162 8.31 -2.17 -7.42
C ASN A 162 8.83 -3.48 -6.80
N SER A 163 8.44 -3.78 -5.55
CA SER A 163 8.90 -4.99 -4.88
C SER A 163 8.50 -6.24 -5.68
N LEU A 164 9.48 -7.10 -5.99
CA LEU A 164 9.23 -8.42 -6.58
C LEU A 164 8.26 -9.25 -5.72
N LEU A 165 8.28 -9.02 -4.41
CA LEU A 165 7.38 -9.71 -3.49
C LEU A 165 5.92 -9.30 -3.69
N SER A 166 5.65 -8.02 -4.01
CA SER A 166 4.30 -7.57 -4.38
C SER A 166 3.78 -8.31 -5.61
N LEU A 167 4.64 -8.50 -6.62
CA LEU A 167 4.30 -9.28 -7.81
C LEU A 167 3.97 -10.74 -7.46
N LEU A 168 4.80 -11.39 -6.64
CA LEU A 168 4.68 -12.82 -6.32
C LEU A 168 3.53 -13.13 -5.34
N LEU A 169 3.24 -12.23 -4.40
CA LEU A 169 2.10 -12.36 -3.50
C LEU A 169 0.77 -12.10 -4.21
N GLY A 170 0.81 -11.39 -5.35
CA GLY A 170 -0.35 -11.13 -6.18
C GLY A 170 -1.04 -9.79 -5.88
N PRO A 171 -2.15 -9.50 -6.56
CA PRO A 171 -2.76 -8.18 -6.54
C PRO A 171 -3.24 -7.73 -5.15
N GLY A 172 -3.02 -6.45 -4.84
CA GLY A 172 -3.40 -5.84 -3.56
C GLY A 172 -2.46 -6.13 -2.39
N HIS A 173 -1.32 -6.77 -2.64
CA HIS A 173 -0.18 -6.84 -1.72
C HIS A 173 0.90 -5.82 -2.12
N GLY A 174 0.48 -4.59 -2.41
CA GLY A 174 1.39 -3.50 -2.78
C GLY A 174 2.42 -3.18 -1.70
N TYR A 175 3.45 -2.42 -2.09
CA TYR A 175 4.56 -2.08 -1.20
C TYR A 175 4.07 -1.37 0.07
N GLU A 176 3.00 -0.59 -0.02
CA GLU A 176 2.37 0.13 1.09
C GLU A 176 1.85 -0.81 2.18
N LYS A 177 1.29 -1.97 1.80
CA LYS A 177 0.78 -2.98 2.74
C LYS A 177 1.91 -3.78 3.40
N LEU A 178 3.06 -3.88 2.73
CA LEU A 178 4.20 -4.66 3.19
C LEU A 178 5.25 -3.82 3.93
N ASN A 179 5.22 -2.49 3.78
CA ASN A 179 6.22 -1.57 4.34
C ASN A 179 6.31 -1.60 5.87
N TYR A 180 5.29 -2.11 6.58
CA TYR A 180 5.40 -2.30 8.03
C TYR A 180 6.57 -3.22 8.40
N VAL A 181 6.88 -4.23 7.57
CA VAL A 181 8.01 -5.13 7.79
C VAL A 181 9.32 -4.37 7.69
N HIS A 182 9.51 -3.51 6.68
CA HIS A 182 10.68 -2.62 6.56
C HIS A 182 10.91 -1.78 7.84
N ARG A 183 9.83 -1.19 8.37
CA ARG A 183 9.92 -0.36 9.59
C ARG A 183 10.34 -1.18 10.81
N TRP A 184 9.82 -2.39 10.97
CA TRP A 184 10.15 -3.25 12.11
C TRP A 184 11.50 -3.95 11.96
N SER A 185 11.89 -4.40 10.77
CA SER A 185 13.23 -4.93 10.51
C SER A 185 14.31 -3.87 10.74
N GLY A 186 14.06 -2.61 10.38
CA GLY A 186 14.97 -1.51 10.69
C GLY A 186 15.14 -1.29 12.20
N ARG A 187 14.07 -1.44 12.99
CA ARG A 187 14.13 -1.37 14.46
C ARG A 187 14.87 -2.57 15.06
N PHE A 188 14.69 -3.77 14.52
CA PHE A 188 15.40 -4.96 14.99
C PHE A 188 16.88 -4.92 14.62
N MET A 189 17.24 -4.37 13.46
CA MET A 189 18.61 -4.03 13.10
C MET A 189 19.23 -3.05 14.10
N PHE A 190 18.49 -1.98 14.44
CA PHE A 190 18.94 -1.04 15.46
C PHE A 190 19.11 -1.70 16.85
N LEU A 191 18.16 -2.55 17.25
CA LEU A 191 18.27 -3.32 18.49
C LEU A 191 19.55 -4.18 18.52
N GLY A 192 19.84 -4.91 17.44
CA GLY A 192 21.07 -5.69 17.32
C GLY A 192 22.33 -4.82 17.40
N ALA A 193 22.32 -3.66 16.73
CA ALA A 193 23.43 -2.70 16.79
C ALA A 193 23.62 -2.10 18.20
N VAL A 194 22.54 -1.80 18.92
CA VAL A 194 22.59 -1.31 20.32
C VAL A 194 23.15 -2.39 21.24
N ILE A 195 22.70 -3.64 21.13
CA ILE A 195 23.23 -4.76 21.93
C ILE A 195 24.73 -4.95 21.64
N HIS A 196 25.12 -4.99 20.37
CA HIS A 196 26.52 -5.11 19.95
C HIS A 196 27.37 -3.96 20.50
N GLY A 197 26.98 -2.72 20.22
CA GLY A 197 27.74 -1.52 20.60
C GLY A 197 27.83 -1.34 22.11
N SER A 198 26.73 -1.55 22.85
CA SER A 198 26.73 -1.39 24.32
C SER A 198 27.61 -2.42 25.04
N LEU A 199 27.53 -3.69 24.66
CA LEU A 199 28.37 -4.75 25.22
C LEU A 199 29.83 -4.58 24.79
N TRP A 200 30.08 -4.14 23.56
CA TRP A 200 31.43 -3.84 23.10
C TRP A 200 32.05 -2.65 23.87
N ILE A 201 31.29 -1.56 24.10
CA ILE A 201 31.74 -0.42 24.92
C ILE A 201 32.01 -0.88 26.35
N ARG A 202 31.11 -1.68 26.94
CA ARG A 202 31.32 -2.24 28.28
C ARG A 202 32.65 -2.99 28.37
N ASN A 203 32.92 -3.87 27.42
CA ASN A 203 34.14 -4.66 27.37
C ASN A 203 35.40 -3.78 27.29
N HIS A 204 35.35 -2.69 26.52
CA HIS A 204 36.47 -1.73 26.45
C HIS A 204 36.68 -1.01 27.78
N LEU A 205 35.60 -0.65 28.48
CA LEU A 205 35.69 -0.04 29.80
C LEU A 205 36.20 -1.02 30.86
N GLU A 206 35.78 -2.28 30.82
CA GLU A 206 36.15 -3.32 31.78
C GLU A 206 37.64 -3.70 31.67
N TRP A 207 38.17 -3.78 30.44
CA TRP A 207 39.58 -4.09 30.17
C TRP A 207 40.46 -2.86 29.92
N ASN A 208 39.94 -1.66 30.14
CA ASN A 208 40.65 -0.37 29.95
C ASN A 208 41.30 -0.23 28.56
N LEU A 209 40.58 -0.66 27.53
CA LEU A 209 40.96 -0.56 26.12
C LEU A 209 40.52 0.80 25.55
N THR A 210 41.28 1.34 24.61
CA THR A 210 40.94 2.59 23.92
C THR A 210 39.71 2.38 23.02
N ILE A 211 38.72 3.25 23.12
CA ILE A 211 37.48 3.19 22.32
C ILE A 211 37.65 3.87 20.95
N LEU A 212 38.47 4.92 20.89
CA LEU A 212 38.76 5.69 19.68
C LEU A 212 40.24 5.55 19.37
N GLY A 213 40.56 5.25 18.12
CA GLY A 213 41.94 5.08 17.65
C GLY A 213 42.01 4.12 16.48
N GLU A 214 41.73 2.83 16.72
CA GLU A 214 41.77 1.84 15.64
C GLU A 214 40.69 2.14 14.59
N GLN A 215 41.04 1.97 13.31
CA GLN A 215 40.14 2.24 12.19
C GLN A 215 38.82 1.48 12.33
N LYS A 216 38.88 0.21 12.73
CA LYS A 216 37.72 -0.66 12.93
C LYS A 216 36.75 -0.10 13.96
N GLU A 217 37.27 0.35 15.10
CA GLU A 217 36.47 0.84 16.22
C GLU A 217 35.86 2.20 15.92
N THR A 218 36.69 3.11 15.39
CA THR A 218 36.28 4.47 15.02
C THR A 218 35.18 4.44 13.95
N SER A 219 35.33 3.59 12.93
CA SER A 219 34.29 3.42 11.91
C SER A 219 33.03 2.72 12.45
N GLY A 220 33.15 1.86 13.45
CA GLY A 220 32.01 1.25 14.15
C GLY A 220 31.17 2.26 14.92
N ILE A 221 31.83 3.16 15.66
CA ILE A 221 31.17 4.27 16.38
C ILE A 221 30.52 5.24 15.38
N ALA A 222 31.21 5.55 14.28
CA ALA A 222 30.63 6.37 13.21
C ALA A 222 29.39 5.71 12.59
N ALA A 223 29.46 4.40 12.27
CA ALA A 223 28.33 3.65 11.73
C ALA A 223 27.13 3.63 12.70
N PHE A 224 27.38 3.43 14.00
CA PHE A 224 26.34 3.48 15.02
C PHE A 224 25.72 4.88 15.14
N GLY A 225 26.54 5.94 15.13
CA GLY A 225 26.08 7.32 15.15
C GLY A 225 25.18 7.66 13.95
N VAL A 226 25.59 7.28 12.74
CA VAL A 226 24.76 7.45 11.53
C VAL A 226 23.46 6.67 11.64
N LEU A 227 23.50 5.42 12.11
CA LEU A 227 22.31 4.61 12.30
C LEU A 227 21.34 5.24 13.32
N CYS A 228 21.84 5.81 14.42
CA CYS A 228 21.04 6.57 15.37
C CYS A 228 20.31 7.74 14.70
N VAL A 229 21.00 8.53 13.88
CA VAL A 229 20.39 9.65 13.14
C VAL A 229 19.29 9.17 12.21
N ILE A 230 19.53 8.09 11.45
CA ILE A 230 18.51 7.47 10.58
C ILE A 230 17.28 7.07 11.41
N VAL A 231 17.47 6.37 12.52
CA VAL A 231 16.36 5.86 13.34
C VAL A 231 15.57 6.98 14.01
N LEU A 232 16.25 7.96 14.60
CA LEU A 232 15.63 9.10 15.28
C LEU A 232 14.82 9.97 14.32
N THR A 233 15.31 10.22 13.11
CA THR A 233 14.54 10.96 12.10
C THR A 233 13.39 10.14 11.51
N SER A 234 13.45 8.81 11.60
CA SER A 234 12.43 7.89 11.06
C SER A 234 11.25 7.62 11.99
N VAL A 235 11.26 8.07 13.25
CA VAL A 235 10.12 7.86 14.14
C VAL A 235 8.89 8.65 13.67
N LYS A 236 7.68 8.11 13.92
CA LYS A 236 6.42 8.70 13.41
C LYS A 236 6.28 10.19 13.74
N PRO A 237 6.54 10.67 14.97
CA PRO A 237 6.43 12.10 15.27
C PRO A 237 7.37 12.98 14.45
N ALA A 238 8.64 12.59 14.33
CA ALA A 238 9.66 13.36 13.59
C ALA A 238 9.33 13.43 12.09
N ARG A 239 9.03 12.28 11.48
CA ARG A 239 8.68 12.19 10.06
C ARG A 239 7.38 12.92 9.71
N SER A 240 6.39 12.90 10.61
CA SER A 240 5.12 13.60 10.41
C SER A 240 5.26 15.12 10.55
N PHE A 241 6.30 15.62 11.23
CA PHE A 241 6.57 17.04 11.35
C PHE A 241 7.26 17.61 10.09
N CYS A 242 8.28 16.93 9.57
CA CYS A 242 8.98 17.33 8.33
C CYS A 242 9.36 16.10 7.50
N TYR A 243 8.48 15.69 6.58
CA TYR A 243 8.71 14.50 5.74
C TYR A 243 9.91 14.67 4.79
N GLU A 244 10.07 15.85 4.19
CA GLU A 244 11.17 16.11 3.23
C GLU A 244 12.55 15.97 3.86
N ILE A 245 12.74 16.53 5.07
CA ILE A 245 13.98 16.39 5.82
C ILE A 245 14.23 14.93 6.19
N PHE A 246 13.19 14.23 6.69
CA PHE A 246 13.27 12.81 6.97
C PHE A 246 13.75 12.04 5.73
N PHE A 247 13.16 12.28 4.56
CA PHE A 247 13.47 11.56 3.34
C PHE A 247 14.93 11.77 2.91
N VAL A 248 15.38 13.03 2.88
CA VAL A 248 16.76 13.37 2.51
C VAL A 248 17.77 12.76 3.49
N VAL A 249 17.56 12.93 4.80
CA VAL A 249 18.45 12.38 5.84
C VAL A 249 18.47 10.85 5.79
N HIS A 250 17.34 10.20 5.55
CA HIS A 250 17.26 8.75 5.48
C HIS A 250 18.02 8.18 4.27
N VAL A 251 17.88 8.79 3.08
CA VAL A 251 18.55 8.36 1.86
C VAL A 251 20.07 8.60 1.92
N LEU A 252 20.49 9.82 2.32
CA LEU A 252 21.92 10.14 2.44
C LEU A 252 22.57 9.38 3.62
N GLY A 253 21.85 9.25 4.73
CA GLY A 253 22.29 8.50 5.90
C GLY A 253 22.50 7.03 5.58
N PHE A 254 21.62 6.41 4.80
CA PHE A 254 21.80 5.04 4.33
C PHE A 254 23.11 4.84 3.55
N VAL A 255 23.43 5.76 2.62
CA VAL A 255 24.69 5.71 1.85
C VAL A 255 25.89 5.85 2.80
N ALA A 256 25.85 6.81 3.72
CA ALA A 256 26.91 7.00 4.72
C ALA A 256 27.06 5.78 5.65
N PHE A 257 25.95 5.15 6.04
CA PHE A 257 25.95 3.94 6.86
C PHE A 257 26.61 2.76 6.12
N PHE A 258 26.33 2.60 4.83
CA PHE A 258 26.96 1.56 4.01
C PHE A 258 28.47 1.75 3.84
N ILE A 259 28.91 2.99 3.68
CA ILE A 259 30.35 3.30 3.60
C ILE A 259 31.03 2.99 4.93
N THR A 260 30.48 3.50 6.04
CA THR A 260 31.06 3.32 7.37
C THR A 260 31.08 1.86 7.82
N ILE A 261 30.05 1.07 7.52
CA ILE A 261 30.01 -0.36 7.89
C ILE A 261 31.02 -1.21 7.09
N CYS A 262 31.29 -0.85 5.83
CA CYS A 262 32.32 -1.51 5.02
C CYS A 262 33.73 -1.29 5.58
N TYR A 263 33.99 -0.10 6.15
CA TYR A 263 35.25 0.16 6.87
C TYR A 263 35.30 -0.51 8.25
N HIS A 264 34.15 -0.69 8.90
CA HIS A 264 34.06 -1.36 10.19
C HIS A 264 34.32 -2.87 10.10
N THR A 265 33.82 -3.55 9.05
CA THR A 265 33.98 -5.00 8.95
C THR A 265 33.93 -5.53 7.52
N THR A 266 34.90 -6.36 7.16
CA THR A 266 34.94 -7.06 5.86
C THR A 266 33.80 -8.06 5.70
N TYR A 267 33.23 -8.54 6.81
CA TYR A 267 32.08 -9.44 6.81
C TYR A 267 30.76 -8.76 6.40
N ALA A 268 30.73 -7.43 6.26
CA ALA A 268 29.56 -6.72 5.75
C ALA A 268 29.36 -6.92 4.25
N SER A 269 30.43 -7.13 3.47
CA SER A 269 30.39 -7.12 2.00
C SER A 269 29.31 -8.03 1.39
N PRO A 270 29.15 -9.31 1.79
CA PRO A 270 28.09 -10.18 1.24
C PRO A 270 26.66 -9.68 1.50
N TRP A 271 26.46 -8.86 2.55
CA TRP A 271 25.15 -8.36 2.97
C TRP A 271 24.80 -7.00 2.35
N ILE A 272 25.78 -6.31 1.74
CA ILE A 272 25.58 -5.03 1.02
C ILE A 272 25.03 -5.25 -0.39
N PHE A 273 25.46 -6.31 -1.08
CA PHE A 273 25.07 -6.56 -2.46
C PHE A 273 23.57 -6.84 -2.66
N PRO A 274 22.87 -7.63 -1.83
CA PRO A 274 21.44 -7.87 -2.02
C PRO A 274 20.58 -6.58 -1.92
N PRO A 275 20.74 -5.71 -0.91
CA PRO A 275 20.13 -4.39 -0.89
C PRO A 275 20.37 -3.57 -2.15
N LEU A 276 21.63 -3.50 -2.61
CA LEU A 276 22.01 -2.74 -3.79
C LEU A 276 21.36 -3.28 -5.06
N ALA A 277 21.30 -4.61 -5.20
CA ALA A 277 20.62 -5.27 -6.31
C ALA A 277 19.11 -5.02 -6.29
N LEU A 278 18.45 -5.15 -5.12
CA LEU A 278 17.02 -4.91 -4.97
C LEU A 278 16.65 -3.45 -5.25
N TYR A 279 17.40 -2.50 -4.70
CA TYR A 279 17.17 -1.07 -4.91
C TYR A 279 17.51 -0.64 -6.34
N GLY A 280 18.62 -1.14 -6.89
CA GLY A 280 19.01 -0.89 -8.28
C GLY A 280 17.99 -1.40 -9.28
N LEU A 281 17.42 -2.59 -9.04
CA LEU A 281 16.33 -3.14 -9.85
C LEU A 281 15.06 -2.27 -9.74
N ASP A 282 14.68 -1.82 -8.55
CA ASP A 282 13.56 -0.89 -8.37
C ASP A 282 13.78 0.41 -9.15
N MET A 283 14.97 1.02 -9.07
CA MET A 283 15.31 2.23 -9.83
C MET A 283 15.27 2.01 -11.34
N LEU A 284 15.81 0.89 -11.82
CA LEU A 284 15.80 0.53 -13.24
C LEU A 284 14.37 0.37 -13.76
N MET A 285 13.49 -0.29 -13.00
CA MET A 285 12.09 -0.45 -13.39
C MET A 285 11.34 0.88 -13.40
N ARG A 286 11.58 1.77 -12.43
CA ARG A 286 11.00 3.12 -12.44
C ARG A 286 11.45 3.92 -13.65
N LEU A 287 12.73 3.83 -14.02
CA LEU A 287 13.27 4.49 -15.21
C LEU A 287 12.48 4.15 -16.47
N PHE A 288 12.07 2.88 -16.63
CA PHE A 288 11.26 2.43 -17.77
C PHE A 288 9.76 2.80 -17.67
N ARG A 289 9.26 3.08 -16.46
CA ARG A 289 7.83 3.40 -16.22
C ARG A 289 7.52 4.88 -16.20
N TYR A 290 8.52 5.75 -16.02
CA TYR A 290 8.29 7.19 -16.06
C TYR A 290 7.67 7.63 -17.39
N ARG A 291 6.59 8.42 -17.31
CA ARG A 291 5.93 9.02 -18.48
C ARG A 291 5.72 10.50 -18.22
N ILE A 292 6.14 11.34 -19.16
CA ILE A 292 5.80 12.76 -19.17
C ILE A 292 4.59 12.90 -20.10
N LYS A 293 3.56 13.60 -19.61
CA LYS A 293 2.29 13.80 -20.30
C LYS A 293 1.83 15.24 -20.12
N ASP A 294 1.11 15.72 -21.12
CA ASP A 294 0.32 16.95 -20.96
C ASP A 294 -0.93 16.63 -20.14
N ALA A 295 -1.34 17.57 -19.31
CA ALA A 295 -2.47 17.44 -18.41
C ALA A 295 -3.21 18.77 -18.32
N THR A 296 -4.47 18.73 -17.94
CA THR A 296 -5.25 19.91 -17.60
C THR A 296 -5.63 19.88 -16.13
N VAL A 297 -5.58 21.04 -15.49
CA VAL A 297 -5.86 21.19 -14.06
C VAL A 297 -7.04 22.14 -13.88
N THR A 298 -7.96 21.74 -13.01
CA THR A 298 -9.18 22.50 -12.70
C THR A 298 -9.38 22.59 -11.20
N ALA A 299 -9.55 23.79 -10.66
CA ALA A 299 -9.91 24.00 -9.26
C ALA A 299 -11.43 23.93 -9.15
N VAL A 300 -11.97 22.87 -8.54
CA VAL A 300 -13.43 22.73 -8.35
C VAL A 300 -13.91 23.68 -7.26
N ASP A 301 -13.12 23.79 -6.20
CA ASP A 301 -13.30 24.77 -5.13
C ASP A 301 -11.94 25.07 -4.46
N ASN A 302 -11.96 25.83 -3.35
CA ASN A 302 -10.78 26.16 -2.56
C ASN A 302 -10.18 24.95 -1.80
N GLN A 303 -10.76 23.76 -1.97
CA GLN A 303 -10.39 22.55 -1.23
C GLN A 303 -9.97 21.40 -2.14
N MET A 304 -10.33 21.42 -3.41
CA MET A 304 -10.14 20.33 -4.35
C MET A 304 -9.72 20.83 -5.72
N THR A 305 -8.65 20.22 -6.23
CA THR A 305 -8.18 20.39 -7.60
C THR A 305 -8.24 19.04 -8.31
N ILE A 306 -8.73 19.01 -9.54
CA ILE A 306 -8.79 17.82 -10.39
C ILE A 306 -7.73 17.97 -11.48
N ILE A 307 -6.86 16.96 -11.60
CA ILE A 307 -5.87 16.84 -12.67
C ILE A 307 -6.39 15.80 -13.65
N ARG A 308 -6.59 16.21 -14.91
CA ARG A 308 -7.00 15.35 -16.01
C ARG A 308 -5.80 15.14 -16.91
N ILE A 309 -5.45 13.88 -17.18
CA ILE A 309 -4.35 13.52 -18.06
C ILE A 309 -4.98 12.82 -19.25
N PRO A 310 -5.27 13.57 -20.33
CA PRO A 310 -5.76 12.96 -21.56
C PRO A 310 -4.72 11.98 -22.12
N ASP A 311 -5.15 11.15 -23.05
CA ASP A 311 -4.26 10.25 -23.78
C ASP A 311 -3.52 9.26 -22.86
N CYS A 312 -4.29 8.62 -21.99
CA CYS A 312 -3.88 7.50 -21.15
C CYS A 312 -5.03 6.48 -21.11
N ASP A 313 -4.94 5.40 -21.89
CA ASP A 313 -6.06 4.46 -22.07
C ASP A 313 -5.90 3.15 -21.30
N PHE A 314 -4.65 2.76 -21.02
CA PHE A 314 -4.33 1.50 -20.37
C PHE A 314 -3.08 1.60 -19.48
N GLY A 315 -2.81 0.51 -18.78
CA GLY A 315 -1.60 0.33 -17.99
C GLY A 315 -1.80 0.48 -16.49
N TRP A 316 -3.05 0.54 -16.02
CA TRP A 316 -3.41 0.51 -14.60
C TRP A 316 -4.66 -0.33 -14.33
N GLU A 317 -4.95 -0.53 -13.05
CA GLU A 317 -6.19 -1.12 -12.55
C GLU A 317 -6.87 -0.18 -11.55
N ALA A 318 -8.19 -0.31 -11.42
CA ALA A 318 -8.94 0.47 -10.45
C ALA A 318 -8.44 0.25 -9.01
N GLY A 319 -8.35 1.36 -8.27
CA GLY A 319 -7.78 1.41 -6.93
C GLY A 319 -6.26 1.52 -6.88
N GLN A 320 -5.57 1.60 -8.03
CA GLN A 320 -4.14 1.94 -8.07
C GLN A 320 -3.90 3.44 -7.97
N HIS A 321 -2.70 3.81 -7.54
CA HIS A 321 -2.24 5.19 -7.47
C HIS A 321 -0.97 5.41 -8.30
N VAL A 322 -0.70 6.67 -8.62
CA VAL A 322 0.54 7.11 -9.26
C VAL A 322 1.21 8.14 -8.37
N CYS A 323 2.55 8.19 -8.37
CA CYS A 323 3.23 9.37 -7.86
C CYS A 323 3.35 10.37 -9.01
N VAL A 324 2.68 11.51 -8.89
CA VAL A 324 2.69 12.57 -9.90
C VAL A 324 3.69 13.65 -9.51
N ARG A 325 4.39 14.21 -10.48
CA ARG A 325 5.04 15.52 -10.39
C ARG A 325 4.33 16.45 -11.35
N VAL A 326 3.88 17.59 -10.84
CA VAL A 326 3.26 18.62 -11.68
C VAL A 326 4.27 19.74 -11.85
N PHE A 327 4.56 20.12 -13.08
CA PHE A 327 5.53 21.17 -13.38
C PHE A 327 4.84 22.54 -13.31
N PHE A 328 4.77 23.10 -12.10
CA PHE A 328 4.24 24.44 -11.83
C PHE A 328 5.11 25.17 -10.80
N SER A 329 5.14 26.51 -10.87
CA SER A 329 5.75 27.39 -9.87
C SER A 329 7.15 26.96 -9.35
N GLY A 330 8.00 26.39 -10.22
CA GLY A 330 9.34 25.91 -9.86
C GLY A 330 9.42 24.62 -9.02
N ARG A 331 8.29 23.96 -8.71
CA ARG A 331 8.21 22.76 -7.85
C ARG A 331 8.41 21.44 -8.59
N VAL A 332 9.46 21.34 -9.40
CA VAL A 332 9.67 20.22 -10.35
C VAL A 332 10.17 18.91 -9.70
N PHE A 333 10.71 18.98 -8.48
CA PHE A 333 11.29 17.81 -7.79
C PHE A 333 10.33 17.13 -6.81
N GLU A 334 9.18 17.75 -6.53
CA GLU A 334 8.20 17.21 -5.60
C GLU A 334 7.34 16.13 -6.28
N SER A 335 7.12 15.02 -5.58
CA SER A 335 6.37 13.88 -6.12
C SER A 335 5.36 13.38 -5.10
N HIS A 336 4.08 13.42 -5.48
CA HIS A 336 2.97 13.18 -4.56
C HIS A 336 2.13 11.97 -5.02
N PRO A 337 1.83 11.01 -4.13
CA PRO A 337 0.98 9.87 -4.47
C PRO A 337 -0.49 10.28 -4.57
N LEU A 338 -1.13 10.03 -5.72
CA LEU A 338 -2.54 10.28 -5.95
C LEU A 338 -3.22 9.03 -6.53
N THR A 339 -4.38 8.69 -5.97
CA THR A 339 -5.17 7.56 -6.46
C THR A 339 -5.83 7.90 -7.79
N ILE A 340 -5.77 6.97 -8.73
CA ILE A 340 -6.46 7.09 -10.01
C ILE A 340 -7.94 6.85 -9.76
N LEU A 341 -8.76 7.88 -10.01
CA LEU A 341 -10.20 7.81 -9.75
C LEU A 341 -11.00 7.24 -10.91
N SER A 342 -10.41 7.11 -12.11
CA SER A 342 -11.02 6.49 -13.28
C SER A 342 -10.55 5.04 -13.45
N ALA A 343 -11.45 4.18 -13.91
CA ALA A 343 -11.06 2.88 -14.43
C ALA A 343 -10.32 3.05 -15.78
N PRO A 344 -9.56 2.04 -16.23
CA PRO A 344 -8.94 2.05 -17.56
C PRO A 344 -9.98 2.35 -18.66
N GLY A 345 -9.61 3.13 -19.67
CA GLY A 345 -10.55 3.77 -20.60
C GLY A 345 -11.55 2.80 -21.27
N ARG A 346 -11.14 1.55 -21.49
CA ARG A 346 -12.03 0.51 -22.04
C ARG A 346 -13.17 0.13 -21.10
N VAL A 347 -12.91 0.10 -19.79
CA VAL A 347 -13.88 -0.28 -18.75
C VAL A 347 -14.64 0.94 -18.24
N SER A 348 -13.98 2.10 -18.15
CA SER A 348 -14.54 3.34 -17.62
C SER A 348 -15.93 3.68 -18.18
N CYS A 349 -16.82 4.06 -17.28
CA CYS A 349 -18.13 4.66 -17.53
C CYS A 349 -18.04 6.20 -17.58
N ILE A 350 -16.97 6.79 -17.04
CA ILE A 350 -16.76 8.24 -17.04
C ILE A 350 -16.53 8.73 -18.47
N SER A 351 -17.25 9.79 -18.86
CA SER A 351 -17.30 10.30 -20.24
C SER A 351 -15.97 10.86 -20.73
N THR A 352 -15.16 11.40 -19.81
CA THR A 352 -13.84 11.93 -20.14
C THR A 352 -12.78 10.83 -20.11
N PRO A 353 -12.15 10.49 -21.25
CA PRO A 353 -11.10 9.48 -21.31
C PRO A 353 -9.84 9.97 -20.59
N GLY A 354 -9.00 9.02 -20.16
CA GLY A 354 -7.72 9.32 -19.52
C GLY A 354 -7.67 9.01 -18.03
N ILE A 355 -6.56 9.41 -17.42
CA ILE A 355 -6.34 9.32 -15.99
C ILE A 355 -6.88 10.59 -15.35
N ILE A 356 -7.74 10.42 -14.34
CA ILE A 356 -8.24 11.54 -13.53
C ILE A 356 -7.70 11.37 -12.11
N LEU A 357 -7.12 12.43 -11.56
CA LEU A 357 -6.56 12.47 -10.21
C LEU A 357 -7.22 13.59 -9.42
N GLY A 358 -7.59 13.29 -8.18
CA GLY A 358 -8.16 14.26 -7.25
C GLY A 358 -7.16 14.69 -6.17
N THR A 359 -6.84 15.97 -6.10
CA THR A 359 -5.94 16.55 -5.09
C THR A 359 -6.69 17.41 -4.09
N ARG A 360 -6.88 16.90 -2.88
CA ARG A 360 -7.44 17.65 -1.74
C ARG A 360 -6.36 18.56 -1.13
N VAL A 361 -6.70 19.83 -0.92
CA VAL A 361 -5.85 20.83 -0.23
C VAL A 361 -5.63 20.44 1.24
N ALA A 362 -4.54 19.74 1.52
CA ALA A 362 -4.15 19.27 2.86
C ALA A 362 -2.76 19.76 3.29
N GLY A 363 -1.82 19.84 2.35
CA GLY A 363 -0.45 20.29 2.56
C GLY A 363 -0.10 21.56 1.79
N ASP A 364 1.14 21.99 1.93
CA ASP A 364 1.73 23.14 1.24
C ASP A 364 1.71 22.96 -0.29
N TRP A 365 2.12 21.81 -0.81
CA TRP A 365 2.10 21.51 -2.25
C TRP A 365 0.69 21.55 -2.82
N THR A 366 -0.26 20.84 -2.20
CA THR A 366 -1.66 20.81 -2.67
C THR A 366 -2.33 22.18 -2.61
N ARG A 367 -1.96 23.02 -1.62
CA ARG A 367 -2.45 24.39 -1.52
C ARG A 367 -1.85 25.27 -2.60
N ALA A 368 -0.54 25.15 -2.84
CA ALA A 368 0.13 25.89 -3.89
C ALA A 368 -0.44 25.53 -5.28
N LEU A 369 -0.72 24.24 -5.52
CA LEU A 369 -1.37 23.79 -6.76
C LEU A 369 -2.76 24.41 -6.92
N ASN A 370 -3.60 24.36 -5.88
CA ASN A 370 -4.95 24.93 -5.93
C ASN A 370 -4.93 26.44 -6.17
N VAL A 371 -4.08 27.19 -5.45
CA VAL A 371 -3.92 28.65 -5.64
C VAL A 371 -3.41 28.97 -7.05
N PHE A 372 -2.41 28.23 -7.54
CA PHE A 372 -1.91 28.38 -8.91
C PHE A 372 -3.05 28.18 -9.91
N THR A 373 -3.80 27.09 -9.81
CA THR A 373 -4.91 26.80 -10.72
C THR A 373 -6.00 27.87 -10.64
N THR A 374 -6.39 28.33 -9.45
CA THR A 374 -7.40 29.38 -9.29
C THR A 374 -6.97 30.68 -9.97
N ASN A 375 -5.74 31.13 -9.73
CA ASN A 375 -5.22 32.37 -10.31
C ASN A 375 -5.15 32.31 -11.85
N GLU A 376 -4.64 31.21 -12.39
CA GLU A 376 -4.56 31.00 -13.85
C GLU A 376 -5.95 30.86 -14.49
N THR A 377 -6.91 30.26 -13.78
CA THR A 377 -8.30 30.15 -14.25
C THR A 377 -8.93 31.54 -14.33
N GLU A 378 -8.78 32.37 -13.29
CA GLU A 378 -9.29 33.76 -13.28
C GLU A 378 -8.65 34.62 -14.38
N GLU A 379 -7.36 34.42 -14.65
CA GLU A 379 -6.67 35.12 -15.75
C GLU A 379 -7.17 34.65 -17.12
N ASN A 380 -7.35 33.34 -17.30
CA ASN A 380 -7.88 32.76 -18.53
C ASN A 380 -9.32 33.16 -18.78
N GLU A 381 -10.15 33.27 -17.74
CA GLU A 381 -11.53 33.75 -17.83
C GLU A 381 -11.58 35.18 -18.37
N LYS A 382 -10.72 36.08 -17.84
CA LYS A 382 -10.61 37.47 -18.33
C LYS A 382 -10.23 37.51 -19.81
N LYS A 383 -9.23 36.73 -20.24
CA LYS A 383 -8.81 36.63 -21.64
C LYS A 383 -9.89 36.01 -22.53
N CYS A 384 -10.60 35.00 -22.05
CA CYS A 384 -11.68 34.32 -22.77
C CYS A 384 -12.90 35.21 -22.99
N LEU A 385 -13.23 36.08 -22.03
CA LEU A 385 -14.26 37.11 -22.17
C LEU A 385 -13.91 38.12 -23.29
N GLU A 386 -12.62 38.39 -23.51
CA GLU A 386 -12.14 39.27 -24.57
C GLU A 386 -12.06 38.56 -25.94
N GLU A 387 -11.71 37.27 -25.99
CA GLU A 387 -11.49 36.51 -27.25
C GLU A 387 -12.64 35.58 -27.68
N GLY A 388 -13.71 35.42 -26.88
CA GLY A 388 -14.84 34.55 -27.20
C GLY A 388 -14.54 33.04 -27.17
N LYS A 389 -13.45 32.61 -26.52
CA LYS A 389 -13.08 31.19 -26.34
C LYS A 389 -13.56 30.63 -24.99
N LYS A 390 -13.77 29.31 -24.89
CA LYS A 390 -14.35 28.62 -23.71
C LYS A 390 -13.37 27.71 -22.97
N GLY A 391 -12.19 28.19 -22.58
CA GLY A 391 -11.21 27.38 -21.83
C GLY A 391 -11.07 27.81 -20.37
N LEU A 392 -11.75 27.12 -19.43
CA LEU A 392 -11.51 27.27 -17.99
C LEU A 392 -10.37 26.38 -17.46
N GLU A 393 -9.85 25.47 -18.30
CA GLU A 393 -8.84 24.50 -17.87
C GLU A 393 -7.42 25.06 -18.02
N VAL A 394 -6.56 24.81 -17.04
CA VAL A 394 -5.17 25.27 -17.03
C VAL A 394 -4.26 24.14 -17.55
N PRO A 395 -3.60 24.28 -18.71
CA PRO A 395 -2.69 23.26 -19.22
C PRO A 395 -1.39 23.23 -18.41
N VAL A 396 -0.94 22.03 -18.05
CA VAL A 396 0.33 21.77 -17.34
C VAL A 396 1.00 20.51 -17.88
N GLN A 397 2.28 20.36 -17.62
CA GLN A 397 2.97 19.09 -17.83
C GLN A 397 3.11 18.32 -16.52
N VAL A 398 2.93 17.00 -16.62
CA VAL A 398 3.07 16.09 -15.48
C VAL A 398 4.02 14.94 -15.80
N MET A 399 4.75 14.50 -14.79
CA MET A 399 5.51 13.26 -14.83
C MET A 399 4.86 12.23 -13.92
N LEU A 400 4.50 11.09 -14.50
CA LEU A 400 3.87 9.95 -13.84
C LEU A 400 4.89 8.89 -13.47
N ASP A 401 4.84 8.43 -12.23
CA ASP A 401 5.55 7.27 -11.69
C ASP A 401 4.52 6.23 -11.22
N GLY A 402 4.46 5.06 -11.86
CA GLY A 402 3.55 3.98 -11.47
C GLY A 402 2.93 3.24 -12.66
N PRO A 403 1.74 2.65 -12.48
CA PRO A 403 0.91 2.65 -11.27
C PRO A 403 1.43 1.75 -10.14
N TYR A 404 0.91 1.98 -8.93
CA TYR A 404 1.23 1.25 -7.70
C TYR A 404 -0.04 0.87 -6.92
N GLY A 405 0.10 -0.06 -5.97
CA GLY A 405 -1.01 -0.49 -5.12
C GLY A 405 -2.06 -1.30 -5.88
N GLY A 406 -3.33 -1.06 -5.54
CA GLY A 406 -4.49 -1.71 -6.14
C GLY A 406 -5.33 -2.48 -5.12
N CYS A 407 -6.54 -2.87 -5.53
CA CYS A 407 -7.45 -3.59 -4.64
C CYS A 407 -7.12 -5.09 -4.55
N SER A 408 -7.00 -5.60 -3.32
CA SER A 408 -6.82 -7.03 -3.03
C SER A 408 -8.10 -7.85 -3.19
N VAL A 409 -9.25 -7.19 -3.25
CA VAL A 409 -10.57 -7.80 -3.35
C VAL A 409 -11.13 -7.57 -4.75
N ASP A 410 -11.39 -8.65 -5.47
CA ASP A 410 -12.13 -8.59 -6.72
C ASP A 410 -13.63 -8.50 -6.43
N LEU A 411 -14.19 -7.30 -6.59
CA LEU A 411 -15.60 -7.00 -6.33
C LEU A 411 -16.56 -7.90 -7.12
N GLY A 412 -16.14 -8.34 -8.31
CA GLY A 412 -16.95 -9.21 -9.18
C GLY A 412 -17.23 -10.59 -8.61
N GLN A 413 -16.52 -11.03 -7.57
CA GLN A 413 -16.72 -12.34 -6.94
C GLN A 413 -17.87 -12.34 -5.93
N TYR A 414 -18.30 -11.16 -5.50
CA TYR A 414 -19.30 -10.95 -4.46
C TYR A 414 -20.60 -10.43 -5.07
N GLU A 415 -21.73 -10.88 -4.54
CA GLU A 415 -23.05 -10.43 -4.98
C GLU A 415 -23.41 -9.05 -4.44
N ASN A 416 -23.01 -8.76 -3.20
CA ASN A 416 -23.18 -7.47 -2.54
C ASN A 416 -21.82 -6.79 -2.39
N VAL A 417 -21.76 -5.51 -2.72
CA VAL A 417 -20.54 -4.71 -2.60
C VAL A 417 -20.82 -3.47 -1.76
N LEU A 418 -19.95 -3.21 -0.77
CA LEU A 418 -19.95 -1.98 0.03
C LEU A 418 -18.68 -1.19 -0.28
N LEU A 419 -18.84 0.00 -0.85
CA LEU A 419 -17.77 0.96 -1.07
C LEU A 419 -17.95 2.11 -0.08
N PHE A 420 -17.03 2.30 0.86
CA PHE A 420 -17.18 3.27 1.93
C PHE A 420 -16.00 4.26 1.93
N ALA A 421 -16.28 5.53 1.67
CA ALA A 421 -15.28 6.58 1.59
C ALA A 421 -15.45 7.68 2.64
N GLY A 422 -14.33 8.20 3.14
CA GLY A 422 -14.28 9.43 3.93
C GLY A 422 -13.46 10.53 3.24
N GLY A 423 -14.05 11.72 3.06
CA GLY A 423 -13.40 12.87 2.44
C GLY A 423 -12.93 12.57 1.02
N SER A 424 -11.68 12.93 0.70
CA SER A 424 -11.04 12.64 -0.59
C SER A 424 -10.70 11.16 -0.81
N GLY A 425 -10.89 10.30 0.19
CA GLY A 425 -10.83 8.85 0.03
C GLY A 425 -11.84 8.31 -1.00
N ALA A 426 -12.82 9.11 -1.40
CA ALA A 426 -13.73 8.80 -2.50
C ALA A 426 -13.03 8.57 -3.84
N THR A 427 -11.87 9.18 -4.08
CA THR A 427 -11.06 8.93 -5.30
C THR A 427 -10.79 7.43 -5.50
N PHE A 428 -10.47 6.71 -4.42
CA PHE A 428 -10.24 5.27 -4.46
C PHE A 428 -11.53 4.49 -4.75
N THR A 429 -12.61 4.78 -4.01
CA THR A 429 -13.86 4.03 -4.13
C THR A 429 -14.60 4.32 -5.43
N ILE A 430 -14.50 5.53 -5.97
CA ILE A 430 -15.08 5.90 -7.28
C ILE A 430 -14.39 5.12 -8.38
N GLY A 431 -13.06 5.01 -8.38
CA GLY A 431 -12.34 4.19 -9.37
C GLY A 431 -12.77 2.73 -9.33
N LEU A 432 -13.03 2.18 -8.13
CA LEU A 432 -13.58 0.83 -7.98
C LEU A 432 -15.03 0.71 -8.46
N LEU A 433 -15.87 1.73 -8.18
CA LEU A 433 -17.26 1.78 -8.64
C LEU A 433 -17.33 1.82 -10.17
N ASP A 434 -16.51 2.67 -10.79
CA ASP A 434 -16.37 2.81 -12.24
C ASP A 434 -15.98 1.48 -12.89
N ASP A 435 -14.97 0.78 -12.34
CA ASP A 435 -14.55 -0.53 -12.86
C ASP A 435 -15.63 -1.62 -12.75
N ILE A 436 -16.29 -1.75 -11.59
CA ILE A 436 -17.27 -2.83 -11.42
C ILE A 436 -18.54 -2.59 -12.23
N VAL A 437 -19.01 -1.34 -12.35
CA VAL A 437 -20.15 -0.98 -13.19
C VAL A 437 -19.79 -1.19 -14.66
N GLY A 438 -18.62 -0.72 -15.09
CA GLY A 438 -18.13 -0.93 -16.45
C GLY A 438 -18.01 -2.41 -16.83
N ARG A 439 -17.48 -3.25 -15.92
CA ARG A 439 -17.41 -4.70 -16.16
C ARG A 439 -18.78 -5.36 -16.21
N CYS A 440 -19.71 -4.97 -15.35
CA CYS A 440 -21.03 -5.59 -15.29
C CYS A 440 -21.93 -5.16 -16.45
N VAL A 441 -21.92 -3.87 -16.81
CA VAL A 441 -22.86 -3.30 -17.78
C VAL A 441 -22.23 -3.15 -19.15
N LYS A 442 -21.17 -2.32 -19.27
CA LYS A 442 -20.54 -2.00 -20.56
C LYS A 442 -19.92 -3.22 -21.23
N LEU A 443 -19.29 -4.11 -20.45
CA LEU A 443 -18.64 -5.32 -20.95
C LEU A 443 -19.49 -6.60 -20.82
N GLY A 444 -20.69 -6.52 -20.25
CA GLY A 444 -21.61 -7.66 -20.15
C GLY A 444 -21.11 -8.82 -19.28
N ARG A 445 -20.48 -8.53 -18.13
CA ARG A 445 -19.98 -9.52 -17.16
C ARG A 445 -19.00 -10.54 -17.76
N PRO A 446 -17.90 -10.10 -18.37
CA PRO A 446 -17.06 -10.97 -19.18
C PRO A 446 -16.30 -12.02 -18.35
N ARG A 447 -16.18 -11.86 -17.03
CA ARG A 447 -15.56 -12.83 -16.11
C ARG A 447 -16.60 -13.60 -15.28
N GLY A 448 -17.88 -13.46 -15.62
CA GLY A 448 -18.98 -14.01 -14.82
C GLY A 448 -19.15 -13.26 -13.50
N GLU A 449 -19.00 -11.93 -13.52
CA GLU A 449 -19.23 -11.06 -12.37
C GLU A 449 -20.58 -11.37 -11.73
N ARG A 450 -20.60 -11.54 -10.40
CA ARG A 450 -21.78 -11.90 -9.61
C ARG A 450 -22.46 -10.69 -8.97
N THR A 451 -21.82 -9.53 -9.00
CA THR A 451 -22.28 -8.31 -8.33
C THR A 451 -23.65 -7.91 -8.84
N LYS A 452 -24.60 -7.75 -7.92
CA LYS A 452 -25.98 -7.34 -8.23
C LYS A 452 -26.32 -6.03 -7.55
N ARG A 453 -25.87 -5.87 -6.30
CA ARG A 453 -26.14 -4.72 -5.46
C ARG A 453 -24.85 -4.05 -5.00
N ILE A 454 -24.75 -2.75 -5.20
CA ILE A 454 -23.63 -1.92 -4.79
C ILE A 454 -24.15 -0.79 -3.93
N GLU A 455 -23.68 -0.76 -2.69
CA GLU A 455 -23.89 0.35 -1.77
C GLU A 455 -22.63 1.23 -1.79
N PHE A 456 -22.76 2.44 -2.32
CA PHE A 456 -21.69 3.44 -2.31
C PHE A 456 -21.98 4.48 -1.23
N VAL A 457 -21.15 4.51 -0.20
CA VAL A 457 -21.27 5.43 0.93
C VAL A 457 -20.12 6.42 0.91
N TRP A 458 -20.45 7.71 0.94
CA TRP A 458 -19.45 8.78 0.97
C TRP A 458 -19.70 9.76 2.11
N CYS A 459 -18.75 9.84 3.04
CA CYS A 459 -18.81 10.72 4.18
C CYS A 459 -17.97 11.98 3.94
N ILE A 460 -18.61 13.14 3.97
CA ILE A 460 -17.98 14.45 3.75
C ILE A 460 -18.30 15.43 4.87
N ARG A 461 -17.44 16.44 5.01
CA ARG A 461 -17.66 17.50 6.02
C ARG A 461 -18.62 18.57 5.53
N SER A 462 -18.49 19.05 4.30
CA SER A 462 -19.24 20.18 3.78
C SER A 462 -20.07 19.77 2.56
N PHE A 463 -21.23 20.40 2.37
CA PHE A 463 -22.12 20.15 1.23
C PHE A 463 -21.45 20.46 -0.11
N ARG A 464 -20.69 21.56 -0.21
CA ARG A 464 -19.93 21.92 -1.41
C ARG A 464 -18.93 20.83 -1.86
N SER A 465 -18.50 19.97 -0.94
CA SER A 465 -17.60 18.86 -1.28
C SER A 465 -18.24 17.83 -2.20
N ILE A 466 -19.57 17.79 -2.29
CA ILE A 466 -20.30 16.88 -3.19
C ILE A 466 -19.90 17.14 -4.65
N ASP A 467 -19.81 18.42 -5.03
CA ASP A 467 -19.53 18.86 -6.40
C ASP A 467 -18.20 18.37 -6.95
N TRP A 468 -17.26 17.99 -6.08
CA TRP A 468 -15.97 17.40 -6.46
C TRP A 468 -16.12 16.20 -7.39
N PHE A 469 -17.12 15.35 -7.15
CA PHE A 469 -17.27 14.08 -7.85
C PHE A 469 -18.64 13.87 -8.49
N THR A 470 -19.58 14.81 -8.33
CA THR A 470 -20.93 14.73 -8.92
C THR A 470 -20.94 14.33 -10.40
N PRO A 471 -20.13 14.94 -11.31
CA PRO A 471 -20.18 14.57 -12.73
C PRO A 471 -19.80 13.11 -12.99
N MET A 472 -18.78 12.62 -12.28
CA MET A 472 -18.31 11.24 -12.42
C MET A 472 -19.31 10.24 -11.85
N LEU A 473 -19.92 10.55 -10.69
CA LEU A 473 -20.95 9.72 -10.09
C LEU A 473 -22.21 9.65 -10.96
N MET A 474 -22.59 10.75 -11.61
CA MET A 474 -23.69 10.75 -12.59
C MET A 474 -23.40 9.83 -13.78
N ASP A 475 -22.22 9.94 -14.39
CA ASP A 475 -21.84 9.09 -15.52
C ASP A 475 -21.92 7.59 -15.17
N ILE A 476 -21.41 7.23 -14.00
CA ILE A 476 -21.39 5.84 -13.53
C ILE A 476 -22.80 5.34 -13.20
N THR A 477 -23.60 6.12 -12.46
CA THR A 477 -24.96 5.72 -12.05
C THR A 477 -25.94 5.70 -13.23
N ASN A 478 -25.82 6.62 -14.18
CA ASN A 478 -26.58 6.60 -15.44
C ASN A 478 -26.25 5.34 -16.26
N THR A 479 -24.99 4.91 -16.26
CA THR A 479 -24.59 3.67 -16.92
C THR A 479 -25.10 2.43 -16.19
N ALA A 480 -25.18 2.46 -14.85
CA ALA A 480 -25.65 1.32 -14.05
C ALA A 480 -27.14 1.02 -14.26
N ALA A 481 -27.98 2.05 -14.36
CA ALA A 481 -29.42 1.91 -14.53
C ALA A 481 -29.78 1.39 -15.94
N PRO A 482 -30.70 0.40 -16.09
CA PRO A 482 -31.50 -0.29 -15.07
C PRO A 482 -30.96 -1.68 -14.65
N THR A 483 -29.75 -2.06 -15.08
CA THR A 483 -29.29 -3.46 -15.01
C THR A 483 -28.59 -3.85 -13.70
N LEU A 484 -28.11 -2.85 -12.95
CA LEU A 484 -27.36 -3.05 -11.72
C LEU A 484 -27.92 -2.13 -10.63
N ASP A 485 -28.20 -2.67 -9.45
CA ASP A 485 -28.69 -1.91 -8.31
C ASP A 485 -27.51 -1.19 -7.65
N VAL A 486 -27.38 0.11 -7.94
CA VAL A 486 -26.35 0.99 -7.37
C VAL A 486 -27.06 2.07 -6.58
N HIS A 487 -26.85 2.09 -5.26
CA HIS A 487 -27.38 3.09 -4.36
C HIS A 487 -26.25 3.96 -3.81
N VAL A 488 -26.43 5.28 -3.86
CA VAL A 488 -25.43 6.27 -3.46
C VAL A 488 -25.89 7.01 -2.21
N SER A 489 -25.29 6.73 -1.05
CA SER A 489 -25.60 7.44 0.20
C SER A 489 -24.50 8.43 0.56
N ILE A 490 -24.81 9.72 0.54
CA ILE A 490 -23.89 10.80 0.89
C ILE A 490 -24.19 11.26 2.32
N TYR A 491 -23.23 11.10 3.23
CA TYR A 491 -23.35 11.55 4.61
C TYR A 491 -22.59 12.86 4.83
N VAL A 492 -23.30 13.91 5.25
CA VAL A 492 -22.72 15.24 5.51
C VAL A 492 -22.64 15.48 7.01
N THR A 493 -21.43 15.71 7.54
CA THR A 493 -21.22 15.83 9.00
C THR A 493 -21.22 17.27 9.53
N CYS A 494 -21.23 18.30 8.68
CA CYS A 494 -21.31 19.72 9.09
C CYS A 494 -22.45 20.44 8.36
N LEU A 495 -23.21 21.25 9.09
CA LEU A 495 -24.40 21.99 8.61
C LEU A 495 -24.03 23.34 7.96
N CYS A 496 -23.04 23.38 7.08
CA CYS A 496 -22.73 24.60 6.32
C CYS A 496 -23.54 24.60 5.01
N ASN A 497 -24.62 25.40 4.98
CA ASN A 497 -25.60 25.61 3.91
C ASN A 497 -26.08 24.33 3.19
N PRO A 498 -27.29 23.82 3.48
CA PRO A 498 -27.87 22.78 2.64
C PRO A 498 -28.22 23.40 1.27
N ASP A 499 -27.34 23.22 0.28
CA ASP A 499 -27.68 23.50 -1.10
C ASP A 499 -28.59 22.37 -1.64
N ALA A 500 -29.07 22.51 -2.88
CA ALA A 500 -29.96 21.54 -3.50
C ALA A 500 -29.32 20.14 -3.56
N VAL A 501 -30.12 19.09 -3.34
CA VAL A 501 -29.72 17.69 -3.48
C VAL A 501 -29.07 17.52 -4.87
N PRO A 502 -27.84 16.96 -4.96
CA PRO A 502 -27.16 16.80 -6.23
C PRO A 502 -28.01 15.92 -7.16
N PRO A 503 -28.04 16.17 -8.49
CA PRO A 503 -28.86 15.40 -9.41
C PRO A 503 -28.27 14.00 -9.73
N ILE A 504 -27.78 13.28 -8.72
CA ILE A 504 -27.23 11.93 -8.87
C ILE A 504 -28.39 10.92 -8.82
N PRO A 505 -28.57 10.06 -9.84
CA PRO A 505 -29.57 9.00 -9.83
C PRO A 505 -29.44 8.06 -8.63
N ASN A 506 -30.58 7.66 -8.05
CA ASN A 506 -30.67 6.73 -6.90
C ASN A 506 -29.72 7.11 -5.74
N SER A 507 -29.76 8.39 -5.35
CA SER A 507 -28.91 8.92 -4.28
C SER A 507 -29.70 9.59 -3.16
N ASP A 508 -29.20 9.42 -1.94
CA ASP A 508 -29.74 10.05 -0.72
C ASP A 508 -28.66 10.88 -0.04
N VAL A 509 -29.04 12.06 0.46
CA VAL A 509 -28.16 12.91 1.29
C VAL A 509 -28.65 12.89 2.73
N ILE A 510 -27.80 12.39 3.63
CA ILE A 510 -28.16 12.12 5.03
C ILE A 510 -27.28 12.99 5.95
N PHE A 511 -27.94 13.71 6.87
CA PHE A 511 -27.29 14.61 7.83
C PHE A 511 -26.96 13.91 9.14
N GLU A 512 -26.15 12.84 9.08
CA GLU A 512 -25.65 12.17 10.28
C GLU A 512 -24.25 11.61 10.06
N ARG A 513 -23.56 11.27 11.15
CA ARG A 513 -22.34 10.48 11.05
C ARG A 513 -22.71 9.00 10.96
N PRO A 514 -22.44 8.30 9.84
CA PRO A 514 -22.78 6.91 9.71
C PRO A 514 -21.94 6.05 10.64
N ARG A 515 -22.57 5.05 11.25
CA ARG A 515 -21.86 3.96 11.91
C ARG A 515 -21.62 2.86 10.88
N PHE A 516 -20.36 2.53 10.63
CA PHE A 516 -20.00 1.56 9.60
C PHE A 516 -20.70 0.21 9.83
N GLY A 517 -20.76 -0.25 11.09
CA GLY A 517 -21.41 -1.51 11.45
C GLY A 517 -22.92 -1.54 11.18
N LYS A 518 -23.61 -0.38 11.21
CA LYS A 518 -25.04 -0.29 10.89
C LYS A 518 -25.25 -0.46 9.39
N VAL A 519 -24.53 0.32 8.58
CA VAL A 519 -24.56 0.25 7.11
C VAL A 519 -24.23 -1.16 6.61
N LEU A 520 -23.15 -1.76 7.11
CA LEU A 520 -22.77 -3.13 6.76
C LEU A 520 -23.84 -4.14 7.20
N GLY A 521 -24.43 -3.94 8.39
CA GLY A 521 -25.52 -4.76 8.87
C GLY A 521 -26.76 -4.68 7.98
N ASP A 522 -27.12 -3.49 7.52
CA ASP A 522 -28.31 -3.24 6.68
C ASP A 522 -28.13 -3.77 5.26
N LEU A 523 -26.92 -3.68 4.67
CA LEU A 523 -26.60 -4.33 3.40
C LEU A 523 -26.73 -5.86 3.48
N VAL A 524 -26.43 -6.43 4.65
CA VAL A 524 -26.44 -7.87 4.91
C VAL A 524 -27.81 -8.39 5.35
N LYS A 525 -28.71 -7.51 5.80
CA LYS A 525 -30.09 -7.89 6.13
C LYS A 525 -30.85 -8.21 4.84
N THR A 526 -31.64 -9.28 4.89
CA THR A 526 -32.53 -9.69 3.80
C THR A 526 -33.63 -8.64 3.61
N PRO A 527 -34.06 -8.35 2.36
CA PRO A 527 -35.40 -7.82 2.15
C PRO A 527 -36.40 -8.89 2.62
N ASP A 528 -37.30 -8.50 3.53
CA ASP A 528 -38.42 -9.20 4.19
C ASP A 528 -38.64 -10.71 4.04
N GLU A 529 -39.13 -11.31 5.13
CA GLU A 529 -39.45 -12.72 5.40
C GLU A 529 -40.38 -13.46 4.39
N GLY A 530 -40.69 -12.88 3.23
CA GLY A 530 -41.53 -13.47 2.18
C GLY A 530 -40.79 -14.28 1.11
N GLU A 531 -39.53 -13.96 0.80
CA GLU A 531 -38.72 -14.74 -0.14
C GLU A 531 -37.61 -15.46 0.60
N LYS A 532 -37.55 -16.79 0.46
CA LYS A 532 -36.41 -17.64 0.90
C LYS A 532 -35.18 -17.37 0.02
N GLY A 533 -34.76 -16.11 -0.10
CA GLY A 533 -33.53 -15.67 -0.74
C GLY A 533 -32.35 -16.10 0.10
N ARG A 534 -31.56 -17.05 -0.42
CA ARG A 534 -30.31 -17.49 0.21
C ARG A 534 -29.41 -16.28 0.45
N LEU A 535 -28.88 -16.13 1.68
CA LEU A 535 -27.73 -15.29 2.06
C LEU A 535 -26.42 -15.60 1.27
N GLY A 536 -26.51 -16.39 0.20
CA GLY A 536 -25.41 -17.03 -0.51
C GLY A 536 -24.85 -16.20 -1.66
N GLY A 537 -24.22 -15.08 -1.34
CA GLY A 537 -23.67 -14.17 -2.34
C GLY A 537 -22.23 -13.76 -2.13
N GLY A 538 -21.79 -13.70 -0.87
CA GLY A 538 -20.58 -13.01 -0.46
C GLY A 538 -20.80 -11.49 -0.35
N VAL A 539 -20.01 -10.85 0.52
CA VAL A 539 -19.95 -9.37 0.61
C VAL A 539 -18.51 -8.89 0.36
N GLY A 540 -18.33 -8.02 -0.62
CA GLY A 540 -17.06 -7.35 -0.89
C GLY A 540 -17.05 -5.96 -0.27
N VAL A 541 -16.15 -5.69 0.66
CA VAL A 541 -16.06 -4.41 1.38
C VAL A 541 -14.75 -3.71 1.03
N CYS A 542 -14.84 -2.48 0.51
CA CYS A 542 -13.68 -1.63 0.26
C CYS A 542 -13.87 -0.30 0.99
N VAL A 543 -12.91 0.06 1.85
CA VAL A 543 -12.99 1.27 2.69
C VAL A 543 -11.77 2.14 2.50
N CYS A 544 -11.97 3.44 2.27
CA CYS A 544 -10.88 4.41 2.18
C CYS A 544 -11.18 5.66 3.02
N GLY A 545 -10.26 6.07 3.89
CA GLY A 545 -10.42 7.28 4.69
C GLY A 545 -9.49 7.36 5.89
N PRO A 546 -9.87 8.12 6.94
CA PRO A 546 -9.02 8.30 8.11
C PRO A 546 -8.84 6.99 8.89
N GLU A 547 -7.75 6.90 9.68
CA GLU A 547 -7.38 5.71 10.46
C GLU A 547 -8.52 5.23 11.38
N SER A 548 -9.31 6.16 11.92
CA SER A 548 -10.48 5.83 12.75
C SER A 548 -11.57 5.08 12.00
N LEU A 549 -11.87 5.48 10.76
CA LEU A 549 -12.85 4.84 9.89
C LEU A 549 -12.37 3.46 9.44
N VAL A 550 -11.12 3.37 8.97
CA VAL A 550 -10.52 2.10 8.53
C VAL A 550 -10.47 1.08 9.66
N ARG A 551 -10.16 1.52 10.89
CA ARG A 551 -10.18 0.67 12.08
C ARG A 551 -11.60 0.22 12.43
N GLU A 552 -12.58 1.12 12.39
CA GLU A 552 -13.98 0.77 12.63
C GLU A 552 -14.47 -0.28 11.63
N ALA A 553 -14.16 -0.10 10.35
CA ALA A 553 -14.50 -1.04 9.30
C ALA A 553 -13.85 -2.41 9.48
N SER A 554 -12.54 -2.44 9.76
CA SER A 554 -11.80 -3.68 9.99
C SER A 554 -12.38 -4.46 11.18
N ASN A 555 -12.71 -3.76 12.27
CA ASN A 555 -13.31 -4.36 13.45
C ASN A 555 -14.75 -4.83 13.24
N ALA A 556 -15.55 -4.11 12.45
CA ALA A 556 -16.91 -4.51 12.11
C ALA A 556 -16.93 -5.75 11.21
N VAL A 557 -16.06 -5.81 10.20
CA VAL A 557 -15.92 -6.99 9.32
C VAL A 557 -15.38 -8.18 10.10
N ALA A 558 -14.40 -7.99 10.99
CA ALA A 558 -13.92 -9.05 11.88
C ALA A 558 -15.06 -9.64 12.72
N ARG A 559 -15.91 -8.79 13.32
CA ARG A 559 -17.10 -9.22 14.08
C ARG A 559 -18.11 -9.98 13.22
N LEU A 560 -18.37 -9.49 12.01
CA LEU A 560 -19.28 -10.13 11.06
C LEU A 560 -18.76 -11.51 10.63
N GLY A 561 -17.47 -11.62 10.35
CA GLY A 561 -16.81 -12.89 10.02
C GLY A 561 -16.82 -13.89 11.19
N MET A 562 -16.63 -13.44 12.43
CA MET A 562 -16.71 -14.32 13.60
C MET A 562 -18.12 -14.87 13.84
N THR A 563 -19.16 -14.07 13.58
CA THR A 563 -20.55 -14.40 13.92
C THR A 563 -21.33 -15.04 12.78
N ARG A 564 -21.13 -14.59 11.54
CA ARG A 564 -21.97 -14.94 10.37
C ARG A 564 -21.20 -15.43 9.14
N SER A 565 -19.91 -15.76 9.26
CA SER A 565 -19.10 -16.22 8.10
C SER A 565 -19.68 -17.43 7.37
N GLY A 566 -20.36 -18.34 8.07
CA GLY A 566 -20.97 -19.52 7.46
C GLY A 566 -22.23 -19.23 6.61
N GLU A 567 -22.92 -18.12 6.87
CA GLU A 567 -24.16 -17.73 6.19
C GLU A 567 -23.89 -16.89 4.95
N LEU A 568 -22.90 -16.00 5.02
CA LEU A 568 -22.72 -14.89 4.06
C LEU A 568 -22.04 -15.27 2.74
N GLY A 569 -21.57 -16.51 2.56
CA GLY A 569 -20.84 -16.90 1.35
C GLY A 569 -19.43 -16.31 1.24
N GLY A 570 -18.90 -15.69 2.32
CA GLY A 570 -17.58 -15.08 2.42
C GLY A 570 -17.62 -13.55 2.52
N VAL A 571 -16.68 -12.95 3.24
CA VAL A 571 -16.54 -11.49 3.35
C VAL A 571 -15.12 -11.10 2.94
N GLY A 572 -15.01 -10.30 1.88
CA GLY A 572 -13.76 -9.69 1.45
C GLY A 572 -13.61 -8.30 2.07
N LEU A 573 -12.42 -7.96 2.56
CA LEU A 573 -12.10 -6.62 3.05
C LEU A 573 -10.83 -6.11 2.38
N HIS A 574 -10.93 -4.90 1.84
CA HIS A 574 -9.79 -4.09 1.45
C HIS A 574 -9.90 -2.72 2.12
N THR A 575 -8.79 -2.25 2.68
CA THR A 575 -8.73 -0.97 3.38
C THR A 575 -7.60 -0.11 2.87
N GLU A 576 -7.90 1.13 2.53
CA GLU A 576 -6.92 2.17 2.20
C GLU A 576 -6.92 3.28 3.24
N LEU A 577 -5.71 3.68 3.63
CA LEU A 577 -5.52 4.78 4.57
C LEU A 577 -5.26 6.05 3.77
N PHE A 578 -6.15 7.03 3.96
CA PHE A 578 -5.91 8.39 3.52
C PHE A 578 -5.41 9.19 4.74
N SER A 579 -4.10 9.37 4.82
CA SER A 579 -3.46 10.28 5.79
C SER A 579 -3.27 11.63 5.11
N THR A 580 -3.96 12.65 5.62
CA THR A 580 -3.62 14.06 5.36
C THR A 580 -2.25 14.40 5.92
#